data_AF-A0A497SC59-F1
#
_entry.id   AF-A0A497SC59-F1
#
_cell.length_a   1.000
_cell.length_b   1.000
_cell.length_c   1.000
_cell.angle_alpha   90.00
_cell.angle_beta   90.00
_cell.angle_gamma   90.00
#
_symmetry.space_group_name_H-M   'P 1'
#
loop_
_entity.id
_entity.type
_entity.pdbx_description
1 polymer ?
#
loop_
_entity_poly.entity_id
_entity_poly.type
_entity_poly.pdbx_seq_one_letter_code
_entity_poly.pdbx_strand_id
1 'polypeptide(L)' 'MVDMQLFKRFIGRLCIIHYRDTCTNPAKIRVWIGEIIGIHERGLLIEKDLKGRVHALKIDYIERISELKPEKGNGEAEC' A
#
# COMPACT_ATOMS: atom_id res chain seq x y z
N MET A 1 13.52 7.70 11.75
CA MET A 1 13.25 6.28 11.44
C MET A 1 11.77 6.15 11.13
N VAL A 2 11.41 5.51 10.02
CA VAL A 2 10.01 5.19 9.73
C VAL A 2 9.57 4.08 10.68
N ASP A 3 8.44 4.26 11.36
CA ASP A 3 7.95 3.31 12.36
C ASP A 3 7.40 2.03 11.69
N MET A 4 8.16 0.94 11.77
CA MET A 4 7.77 -0.36 11.20
C MET A 4 6.51 -0.95 11.85
N GLN A 5 6.19 -0.58 13.08
CA GLN A 5 4.99 -1.08 13.77
C GLN A 5 3.71 -0.52 13.16
N LEU A 6 3.77 0.69 12.58
CA LEU A 6 2.65 1.28 11.85
C LEU A 6 2.24 0.39 10.67
N PHE A 7 3.21 -0.08 9.90
CA PHE A 7 2.97 -0.85 8.68
C PHE A 7 2.41 -2.25 8.99
N LYS A 8 2.80 -2.86 10.12
CA LYS A 8 2.29 -4.18 10.53
C LYS A 8 0.77 -4.20 10.68
N ARG A 9 0.14 -3.07 11.01
CA ARG A 9 -1.32 -2.94 11.16
C ARG A 9 -2.07 -3.13 9.84
N PHE A 10 -1.40 -2.98 8.71
CA PHE A 10 -1.98 -3.08 7.38
C PHE A 10 -1.84 -4.48 6.77
N ILE A 11 -1.15 -5.42 7.42
CA ILE A 11 -1.04 -6.80 6.93
C ILE A 11 -2.44 -7.42 6.79
N GLY A 12 -2.69 -8.07 5.65
CA GLY A 12 -3.98 -8.61 5.22
C GLY A 12 -4.96 -7.57 4.66
N ARG A 13 -4.54 -6.32 4.47
CA ARG A 13 -5.41 -5.23 4.00
C ARG A 13 -4.98 -4.72 2.64
N LEU A 14 -5.96 -4.49 1.75
CA LEU A 14 -5.75 -3.77 0.51
C LEU A 14 -5.50 -2.29 0.82
N CYS A 15 -4.36 -1.76 0.39
CA CYS A 15 -3.91 -0.43 0.76
C CYS A 15 -3.54 0.41 -0.46
N ILE A 16 -3.72 1.72 -0.33
CA ILE A 16 -3.13 2.74 -1.18
C ILE A 16 -1.82 3.20 -0.51
N ILE A 17 -0.72 3.15 -1.25
CA ILE A 17 0.63 3.49 -0.79
C ILE A 17 1.14 4.66 -1.63
N HIS A 18 1.48 5.76 -0.96
CA HIS A 18 2.03 6.97 -1.57
C HIS A 18 3.54 7.04 -1.33
N TYR A 19 4.30 7.25 -2.39
CA TYR A 19 5.76 7.42 -2.32
C TYR A 19 6.16 8.89 -2.25
N ARG A 20 7.25 9.17 -1.52
CA ARG A 20 7.88 10.49 -1.48
C ARG A 20 8.40 10.88 -2.86
N ASP A 21 8.25 12.16 -3.22
CA ASP A 21 8.88 12.75 -4.40
C ASP A 21 10.40 12.89 -4.17
N THR A 22 11.16 11.80 -4.28
CA THR A 22 12.63 11.90 -4.37
C THR A 22 13.02 11.91 -5.83
N CYS A 23 13.33 13.11 -6.34
CA CYS A 23 13.87 13.38 -7.67
C CYS A 23 14.93 12.35 -8.07
N THR A 24 14.62 11.45 -9.02
CA THR A 24 15.60 10.78 -9.92
C THR A 24 14.97 9.83 -10.94
N ASN A 25 13.65 9.58 -10.93
CA ASN A 25 13.03 8.83 -12.04
C ASN A 25 11.61 9.32 -12.41
N PRO A 26 11.42 9.94 -13.58
CA PRO A 26 10.13 10.51 -14.04
C PRO A 26 9.08 9.49 -14.53
N ALA A 27 9.25 8.18 -14.29
CA ALA A 27 8.27 7.12 -14.62
C ALA A 27 7.16 6.88 -13.56
N LYS A 28 7.03 7.80 -12.59
CA LYS A 28 5.78 8.29 -11.94
C LYS A 28 4.65 7.29 -11.57
N ILE A 29 4.92 6.19 -10.89
CA ILE A 29 3.89 5.59 -10.02
C ILE A 29 4.00 6.25 -8.64
N ARG A 30 3.23 7.34 -8.45
CA ARG A 30 3.10 8.03 -7.16
C ARG A 30 2.29 7.25 -6.13
N VAL A 31 1.44 6.38 -6.65
CA VAL A 31 0.43 5.66 -5.89
C VAL A 31 0.45 4.21 -6.30
N TRP A 32 0.68 3.34 -5.34
CA TRP A 32 0.61 1.89 -5.52
C TRP A 32 -0.62 1.35 -4.79
N ILE A 33 -1.29 0.36 -5.38
CA ILE A 33 -2.43 -0.32 -4.76
C ILE A 33 -2.10 -1.80 -4.67
N GLY A 34 -2.14 -2.33 -3.46
CA GLY A 34 -1.73 -3.70 -3.17
C GLY A 34 -2.18 -4.16 -1.80
N GLU A 35 -2.40 -5.47 -1.67
CA GLU A 35 -2.65 -6.11 -0.39
C GLU A 35 -1.32 -6.28 0.34
N ILE A 36 -1.20 -5.75 1.55
CA ILE A 36 0.03 -5.95 2.33
C ILE A 36 0.01 -7.37 2.88
N ILE A 37 0.98 -8.19 2.51
CA ILE A 37 1.06 -9.60 2.95
C ILE A 37 2.19 -9.84 3.94
N GLY A 38 3.08 -8.87 4.16
CA GLY A 38 4.13 -8.99 5.16
C GLY A 38 5.11 -7.83 5.19
N ILE A 39 6.05 -7.90 6.13
CA ILE A 39 7.16 -6.94 6.26
C ILE A 39 8.44 -7.73 6.54
N HIS A 40 9.46 -7.48 5.73
CA HIS A 40 10.80 -8.01 5.96
C HIS A 40 11.54 -7.17 7.00
N GLU A 41 12.40 -7.80 7.79
CA GLU A 41 13.28 -7.16 8.78
C GLU A 41 14.21 -6.06 8.20
N ARG A 42 14.36 -6.00 6.87
CA ARG A 42 15.20 -5.02 6.16
C ARG A 42 14.45 -3.76 5.74
N GLY A 43 13.27 -3.52 6.31
CA GLY A 43 12.43 -2.37 5.95
C GLY A 43 11.76 -2.51 4.58
N LEU A 44 11.45 -3.74 4.16
CA LEU A 44 10.70 -4.00 2.92
C LEU A 44 9.27 -4.35 3.27
N LEU A 45 8.31 -3.64 2.68
CA LEU A 45 6.90 -3.95 2.70
C LEU A 45 6.61 -4.93 1.56
N ILE A 46 6.08 -6.09 1.88
CA ILE A 46 5.72 -7.11 0.90
C ILE A 46 4.23 -6.98 0.60
N GLU A 47 3.91 -6.80 -0.68
CA GLU A 47 2.54 -6.63 -1.12
C GLU A 47 2.21 -7.51 -2.31
N LYS A 48 0.91 -7.77 -2.51
CA LYS A 48 0.36 -8.47 -3.66
C LYS A 48 -0.54 -7.51 -4.44
N ASP A 49 -0.22 -7.30 -5.71
CA ASP A 49 -0.97 -6.38 -6.57
C ASP A 49 -2.32 -6.99 -6.99
N LEU A 50 -3.15 -6.19 -7.68
CA LEU A 50 -4.46 -6.62 -8.18
C LEU A 50 -4.39 -7.76 -9.22
N LYS A 51 -3.21 -8.00 -9.81
CA LYS A 51 -2.96 -9.13 -10.74
C LYS A 51 -2.40 -10.36 -10.02
N GLY A 52 -2.25 -10.29 -8.70
CA GLY A 52 -1.73 -11.34 -7.85
C GLY A 52 -0.21 -11.48 -7.83
N ARG A 53 0.53 -10.51 -8.38
CA ARG A 53 2.00 -10.49 -8.38
C ARG A 53 2.52 -9.92 -7.07
N VAL A 54 3.59 -10.50 -6.55
CA VAL A 54 4.21 -10.08 -5.29
C VAL A 54 5.33 -9.08 -5.56
N HIS A 55 5.34 -7.96 -4.84
CA HIS A 55 6.42 -6.97 -4.90
C HIS A 55 6.96 -6.65 -3.51
N ALA A 56 8.21 -6.19 -3.48
CA ALA A 56 8.89 -5.72 -2.27
C ALA A 56 9.17 -4.22 -2.41
N LEU A 57 8.57 -3.45 -1.52
CA LEU A 57 8.57 -1.99 -1.53
C LEU A 57 9.43 -1.45 -0.39
N LYS A 58 10.33 -0.50 -0.65
CA LYS A 58 11.16 0.10 0.41
C LYS A 58 10.34 1.06 1.25
N ILE A 59 10.22 0.79 2.55
CA ILE A 59 9.41 1.58 3.50
C ILE A 59 9.93 3.01 3.60
N ASP A 60 11.24 3.24 3.49
CA ASP A 60 11.86 4.57 3.62
C ASP A 60 11.37 5.58 2.57
N TYR A 61 10.88 5.10 1.43
CA TYR A 61 10.33 5.94 0.38
C TYR A 61 8.81 6.12 0.49
N ILE A 62 8.14 5.45 1.44
CA ILE A 62 6.71 5.61 1.64
C ILE A 62 6.46 6.89 2.45
N GLU A 63 5.64 7.77 1.88
CA GLU A 63 5.15 8.98 2.52
C GLU A 63 3.91 8.70 3.35
N ARG A 64 2.96 7.97 2.77
CA ARG A 64 1.66 7.69 3.38
C ARG A 64 1.14 6.32 2.95
N ILE A 65 0.45 5.64 3.86
CA ILE A 65 -0.29 4.41 3.60
C ILE A 65 -1.70 4.54 4.18
N SER A 66 -2.71 4.06 3.46
CA SER A 66 -4.09 4.00 3.94
C SER A 66 -4.80 2.77 3.38
N GLU A 67 -5.62 2.15 4.22
CA GLU A 67 -6.50 1.06 3.81
C GLU A 67 -7.55 1.54 2.81
N LEU A 68 -7.73 0.78 1.72
CA LEU A 68 -8.81 0.97 0.77
C LEU A 68 -10.09 0.40 1.41
N LYS A 69 -10.95 1.27 1.93
CA LYS A 69 -12.27 0.83 2.38
C LYS A 69 -13.13 0.60 1.13
N PRO A 70 -13.79 -0.56 0.98
CA PRO A 70 -14.80 -0.72 -0.05
C PRO A 70 -15.84 0.40 0.17
N GLU A 71 -16.18 1.12 -0.89
CA GLU A 71 -17.34 2.00 -0.83
C GLU A 71 -18.51 1.12 -0.39
N LYS A 72 -19.18 1.50 0.71
CA LYS A 72 -20.50 0.94 0.99
C LYS A 72 -21.30 1.26 -0.26
N GLY A 73 -21.55 0.26 -1.10
CA GLY A 73 -22.51 0.40 -2.17
C GLY A 73 -23.80 0.84 -1.50
N ASN A 74 -24.23 2.08 -1.73
CA ASN A 74 -25.63 2.45 -1.59
C ASN A 74 -26.37 1.72 -2.71
N GLY A 75 -26.50 0.40 -2.54
CA GLY A 75 -27.52 -0.40 -3.17
C GLY A 75 -28.78 -0.29 -2.35
N GLU A 76 -29.34 0.92 -2.23
CA GLU A 76 -30.78 1.05 -2.11
C GLU A 76 -31.35 0.80 -3.51
N ALA A 77 -31.40 -0.48 -3.88
CA ALA A 77 -32.46 -0.94 -4.74
C ALA A 77 -33.70 -1.05 -3.83
N GLU A 78 -34.37 0.07 -3.59
CA GLU A 78 -35.74 0.03 -3.12
C GLU A 78 -36.60 -0.45 -4.30
N CYS A 79 -37.31 -1.56 -4.09
CA CYS A 79 -38.37 -2.06 -4.97
C CYS A 79 -39.65 -1.23 -4.81
#